data_AF-A0A1Y4J1K5-F1
#
_entry.id   AF-A0A1Y4J1K5-F1
#
_cell.length_a   1.000
_cell.length_b   1.000
_cell.length_c   1.000
_cell.angle_alpha   90.00
_cell.angle_beta   90.00
_cell.angle_gamma   90.00
#
_symmetry.space_group_name_H-M   'P 1'
#
loop_
_entity.id
_entity.type
_entity.pdbx_description
1 polymer ?
#
loop_
_entity_poly.entity_id
_entity_poly.type
_entity_poly.pdbx_seq_one_letter_code
_entity_poly.pdbx_strand_id
1 'polypeptide(L)'
;MFGRKKKDLPAGVRIMHYEGLRGFSQDGPCFMEKTDAGLVFQQVNGPAATLPLEKVTGLEMLPERNFMARYHGTAATTAHGKAVKWFAVFHYTAQDGERMLAFWYLEPKTGDALRELSSQIGAAAGDYTL
;
A
#
# COMPACT_ATOMS: atom_id res chain seq x y z
N MET A 1 -35.78 1.36 14.92
CA MET A 1 -34.44 1.65 15.46
C MET A 1 -33.42 1.53 14.34
N PHE A 2 -32.63 2.60 14.19
CA PHE A 2 -31.30 2.71 13.59
C PHE A 2 -30.86 1.66 12.56
N GLY A 3 -30.68 2.16 11.34
CA GLY A 3 -30.08 1.46 10.23
C GLY A 3 -28.65 1.00 10.52
N ARG A 4 -28.34 -0.16 9.99
CA ARG A 4 -27.12 -0.33 9.21
C ARG A 4 -27.55 -0.97 7.91
N LYS A 5 -27.66 -0.18 6.84
CA LYS A 5 -27.34 -0.72 5.52
C LYS A 5 -25.98 -1.37 5.73
N LYS A 6 -25.88 -2.71 5.66
CA LYS A 6 -24.59 -3.36 5.46
C LYS A 6 -24.08 -2.68 4.19
N LYS A 7 -23.16 -1.72 4.34
CA LYS A 7 -22.49 -1.12 3.20
C LYS A 7 -21.91 -2.33 2.48
N ASP A 8 -22.41 -2.59 1.28
CA ASP A 8 -21.70 -3.42 0.34
C ASP A 8 -20.26 -2.91 0.35
N LEU A 9 -19.32 -3.76 0.75
CA LEU A 9 -17.91 -3.56 0.43
C LEU A 9 -17.52 -4.73 -0.47
N PRO A 10 -17.54 -4.50 -1.78
CA PRO A 10 -16.61 -5.18 -2.68
C PRO A 10 -15.86 -4.13 -3.52
N ALA A 11 -14.59 -4.26 -3.89
CA ALA A 11 -13.52 -5.18 -3.51
C ALA A 11 -12.22 -4.37 -3.60
N GLY A 12 -11.73 -3.90 -2.44
CA GLY A 12 -10.43 -3.24 -2.32
C GLY A 12 -9.44 -4.18 -1.63
N VAL A 13 -8.17 -4.07 -1.99
CA VAL A 13 -7.09 -4.80 -1.31
C VAL A 13 -7.03 -4.33 0.14
N ARG A 14 -7.18 -5.25 1.09
CA ARG A 14 -7.08 -4.95 2.52
C ARG A 14 -5.62 -4.90 2.91
N ILE A 15 -5.20 -3.75 3.42
CA ILE A 15 -3.85 -3.46 3.86
C ILE A 15 -3.90 -2.62 5.13
N MET A 16 -2.77 -2.46 5.79
CA MET A 16 -2.67 -1.70 7.03
C MET A 16 -1.67 -0.57 6.78
N HIS A 17 -2.10 0.67 6.94
CA HIS A 17 -1.20 1.81 6.79
C HIS A 17 -0.09 1.71 7.82
N TYR A 18 1.15 1.87 7.39
CA TYR A 18 2.29 1.95 8.28
C TYR A 18 2.81 3.39 8.36
N GLU A 19 3.22 3.97 7.22
CA GLU A 19 3.71 5.36 7.17
C GLU A 19 3.59 5.99 5.77
N GLY A 20 3.82 7.30 5.71
CA GLY A 20 3.86 8.10 4.49
C GLY A 20 2.58 8.89 4.20
N LEU A 21 1.42 8.46 4.71
CA LEU A 21 0.17 9.21 4.55
C LEU A 21 -0.12 10.12 5.75
N ARG A 22 -0.23 11.43 5.49
CA ARG A 22 -0.53 12.42 6.53
C ARG A 22 -1.95 12.22 7.08
N GLY A 23 -2.05 12.14 8.41
CA GLY A 23 -3.32 11.99 9.13
C GLY A 23 -3.82 10.55 9.23
N PHE A 24 -3.13 9.59 8.62
CA PHE A 24 -3.41 8.17 8.78
C PHE A 24 -2.74 7.65 10.05
N SER A 25 -3.43 6.78 10.79
CA SER A 25 -2.79 6.13 11.95
C SER A 25 -1.90 4.98 11.48
N GLN A 26 -0.73 4.84 12.11
CA GLN A 26 0.09 3.65 11.94
C GLN A 26 -0.67 2.40 12.41
N ASP A 27 -0.46 1.28 11.73
CA ASP A 27 -1.17 0.01 11.88
C ASP A 27 -2.71 0.14 11.76
N GLY A 28 -3.17 1.19 11.09
CA GLY A 28 -4.58 1.44 10.86
C GLY A 28 -5.12 0.64 9.67
N PRO A 29 -6.27 -0.06 9.79
CA PRO A 29 -6.84 -0.81 8.68
C PRO A 29 -7.28 0.12 7.55
N CYS A 30 -6.85 -0.22 6.33
CA CYS A 30 -7.08 0.55 5.12
C CYS A 30 -7.59 -0.35 3.98
N PHE A 31 -8.33 0.27 3.07
CA PHE A 31 -8.67 -0.31 1.79
C PHE A 31 -7.89 0.43 0.71
N MET A 32 -7.37 -0.32 -0.26
CA MET A 32 -6.79 0.23 -1.48
C MET A 32 -7.62 -0.19 -2.69
N GLU A 33 -7.88 0.76 -3.57
CA GLU A 33 -8.56 0.55 -4.84
C GLU A 33 -7.83 1.30 -5.96
N LYS A 34 -7.75 0.70 -7.15
CA LYS A 34 -7.28 1.38 -8.35
C LYS A 34 -8.49 2.00 -9.06
N THR A 35 -8.43 3.30 -9.30
CA THR A 35 -9.46 4.09 -9.99
C THR A 35 -8.85 4.83 -11.17
N ASP A 36 -9.67 5.49 -11.99
CA ASP A 36 -9.20 6.35 -13.07
C ASP A 36 -8.33 7.53 -12.58
N ALA A 37 -8.52 7.97 -11.33
CA ALA A 37 -7.73 9.04 -10.71
C ALA A 37 -6.40 8.55 -10.10
N GLY A 38 -6.16 7.24 -10.11
CA GLY A 38 -5.00 6.60 -9.47
C GLY A 38 -5.39 5.66 -8.32
N LEU A 39 -4.44 5.39 -7.44
CA LEU A 39 -4.60 4.51 -6.28
C LEU A 39 -5.23 5.27 -5.12
N VAL A 40 -6.42 4.86 -4.71
CA VAL A 40 -7.16 5.44 -3.58
C VAL A 40 -6.94 4.57 -2.35
N PHE A 41 -6.47 5.20 -1.27
CA PHE A 41 -6.29 4.62 0.05
C PHE A 41 -7.32 5.21 1.00
N GLN A 42 -8.15 4.37 1.62
CA GLN A 42 -9.18 4.79 2.57
C GLN A 42 -8.97 4.09 3.91
N GLN A 43 -8.66 4.86 4.96
CA GLN A 43 -8.61 4.31 6.31
C GLN A 43 -10.03 4.07 6.86
N VAL A 44 -10.25 2.95 7.54
CA VAL A 44 -11.52 2.65 8.20
C VAL A 44 -11.84 3.74 9.23
N ASN A 45 -12.99 4.40 9.07
CA ASN A 45 -13.43 5.53 9.91
C ASN A 45 -12.42 6.71 9.94
N GLY A 46 -11.61 6.85 8.89
CA GLY A 46 -10.52 7.81 8.84
C GLY A 46 -10.42 8.54 7.50
N PRO A 47 -9.27 9.18 7.24
CA PRO A 47 -9.04 9.94 6.01
C PRO A 47 -8.95 9.05 4.76
N ALA A 48 -9.05 9.72 3.61
CA ALA A 48 -8.77 9.16 2.30
C ALA A 48 -7.59 9.89 1.66
N ALA A 49 -6.81 9.20 0.84
CA ALA A 49 -5.74 9.78 0.05
C ALA A 49 -5.72 9.13 -1.34
N THR A 50 -5.40 9.92 -2.36
CA THR A 50 -5.23 9.43 -3.73
C THR A 50 -3.79 9.64 -4.17
N LEU A 51 -3.13 8.57 -4.61
CA LEU A 51 -1.84 8.61 -5.26
C LEU A 51 -2.05 8.46 -6.78
N PRO A 52 -1.85 9.53 -7.56
CA PRO A 52 -1.97 9.45 -9.02
C PRO A 52 -0.98 8.42 -9.57
N LEU A 53 -1.45 7.54 -10.46
CA LEU A 53 -0.67 6.39 -10.91
C LEU A 53 0.56 6.83 -11.70
N GLU A 54 0.46 7.95 -12.43
CA GLU A 54 1.55 8.55 -13.20
C GLU A 54 2.71 9.07 -12.33
N LYS A 55 2.49 9.24 -11.02
CA LYS A 55 3.54 9.62 -10.07
C LYS A 55 4.22 8.42 -9.43
N VAL A 56 3.65 7.21 -9.58
CA VAL A 56 4.19 6.01 -8.96
C VAL A 56 5.39 5.54 -9.78
N THR A 57 6.57 5.60 -9.17
CA THR A 57 7.84 5.21 -9.80
C THR A 57 8.17 3.74 -9.55
N GLY A 58 7.54 3.12 -8.54
CA GLY A 58 7.70 1.70 -8.27
C GLY A 58 6.82 1.18 -7.14
N LEU A 59 6.67 -0.14 -7.08
CA LEU A 59 6.00 -0.86 -6.01
C LEU A 59 6.84 -2.09 -5.62
N GLU A 60 7.40 -2.05 -4.41
CA GLU A 60 8.19 -3.16 -3.85
C GLU A 60 7.37 -3.96 -2.84
N MET A 61 7.55 -5.29 -2.82
CA MET A 61 6.99 -6.17 -1.79
C MET A 61 8.11 -6.87 -1.03
N LEU A 62 8.21 -6.64 0.28
CA LEU A 62 9.31 -7.08 1.13
C LEU A 62 8.79 -7.77 2.39
N PRO A 63 9.44 -8.83 2.91
CA PRO A 63 9.16 -9.31 4.27
C PRO A 63 9.51 -8.23 5.32
N GLU A 64 8.81 -8.21 6.45
CA GLU A 64 8.99 -7.23 7.54
C GLU A 64 10.46 -7.01 7.90
N ARG A 65 11.23 -8.09 8.10
CA ARG A 65 12.66 -7.99 8.43
C ARG A 65 13.44 -7.16 7.40
N ASN A 66 13.16 -7.36 6.11
CA ASN A 66 13.86 -6.68 5.02
C ASN A 66 13.41 -5.23 4.90
N PHE A 67 12.11 -4.97 5.07
CA PHE A 67 11.56 -3.62 5.12
C PHE A 67 12.19 -2.82 6.27
N MET A 68 12.16 -3.37 7.49
CA MET A 68 12.73 -2.72 8.67
C MET A 68 14.24 -2.46 8.50
N ALA A 69 14.98 -3.43 7.94
CA ALA A 69 16.41 -3.27 7.74
C ALA A 69 16.73 -2.18 6.71
N ARG A 70 15.97 -2.12 5.61
CA ARG A 70 16.18 -1.18 4.51
C ARG A 70 15.75 0.24 4.85
N TYR A 71 14.58 0.41 5.49
CA TYR A 71 13.96 1.73 5.67
C TYR A 71 14.12 2.30 7.08
N HIS A 72 14.38 1.45 8.09
CA HIS A 72 14.50 1.88 9.49
C HIS A 72 15.82 1.49 10.16
N GLY A 73 16.76 0.87 9.42
CA GLY A 73 18.07 0.49 9.93
C GLY A 73 18.06 -0.58 11.03
N THR A 74 16.96 -1.33 11.16
CA THR A 74 16.81 -2.38 12.19
C THR A 74 16.22 -3.66 11.60
N ALA A 75 16.71 -4.83 11.96
CA ALA A 75 16.17 -6.11 11.49
C ALA A 75 15.08 -6.69 12.42
N ALA A 76 14.45 -5.85 13.25
CA ALA A 76 13.41 -6.26 14.18
C ALA A 76 12.15 -6.75 13.44
N THR A 77 11.47 -7.74 14.02
CA THR A 77 10.22 -8.30 13.51
C THR A 77 9.18 -8.34 14.62
N THR A 78 7.95 -7.98 14.31
CA THR A 78 6.82 -8.03 15.24
C THR A 78 5.88 -9.20 14.96
N ALA A 79 6.09 -9.91 13.84
CA ALA A 79 5.31 -11.09 13.52
C ALA A 79 5.52 -12.21 14.56
N HIS A 80 4.41 -12.70 15.12
CA HIS A 80 4.41 -13.84 16.04
C HIS A 80 4.12 -15.15 15.28
N GLY A 81 4.91 -16.19 15.53
CA GLY A 81 4.70 -17.52 14.95
C GLY A 81 5.20 -17.66 13.50
N LYS A 82 4.46 -18.39 12.66
CA LYS A 82 4.84 -18.68 11.26
C LYS A 82 4.29 -17.68 10.24
N ALA A 83 3.51 -16.70 10.66
CA ALA A 83 2.97 -15.69 9.76
C ALA A 83 4.09 -14.74 9.33
N VAL A 84 4.24 -14.52 8.03
CA VAL A 84 5.17 -13.51 7.51
C VAL A 84 4.37 -12.24 7.26
N LYS A 85 4.69 -11.18 8.00
CA LYS A 85 4.22 -9.83 7.69
C LYS A 85 4.99 -9.31 6.48
N TRP A 86 4.26 -8.92 5.45
CA TRP A 86 4.83 -8.33 4.23
C TRP A 86 4.50 -6.84 4.18
N PHE A 87 5.39 -6.07 3.57
CA PHE A 87 5.23 -4.66 3.32
C PHE A 87 5.17 -4.40 1.83
N ALA A 88 4.17 -3.64 1.41
CA ALA A 88 4.07 -3.00 0.12
C ALA A 88 4.59 -1.56 0.25
N VAL A 89 5.64 -1.23 -0.48
CA VAL A 89 6.25 0.10 -0.49
C VAL A 89 6.04 0.72 -1.85
N PHE A 90 5.20 1.75 -1.89
CA PHE A 90 4.96 2.55 -3.08
C PHE A 90 5.99 3.68 -3.10
N HIS A 91 6.82 3.71 -4.14
CA HIS A 91 7.70 4.83 -4.43
C HIS A 91 7.00 5.78 -5.39
N TYR A 92 7.12 7.09 -5.13
CA TYR A 92 6.48 8.09 -5.98
C TYR A 92 7.22 9.43 -5.93
N THR A 93 7.10 10.18 -7.02
CA THR A 93 7.66 11.54 -7.11
C THR A 93 6.67 12.55 -6.51
N ALA A 94 7.13 13.29 -5.49
CA ALA A 94 6.45 14.45 -4.94
C ALA A 94 7.14 15.75 -5.40
N GLN A 95 6.56 16.91 -5.05
CA GLN A 95 7.13 18.22 -5.42
C GLN A 95 8.55 18.44 -4.89
N ASP A 96 8.88 17.86 -3.73
CA ASP A 96 10.17 17.98 -3.06
C ASP A 96 11.09 16.78 -3.24
N GLY A 97 10.76 15.87 -4.16
CA GLY A 97 11.57 14.70 -4.51
C GLY A 97 10.84 13.37 -4.32
N GLU A 98 11.61 12.29 -4.37
CA GLU A 98 11.10 10.94 -4.19
C GLU A 98 10.61 10.72 -2.75
N ARG A 99 9.43 10.14 -2.62
CA ARG A 99 8.80 9.76 -1.35
C ARG A 99 8.31 8.34 -1.41
N MET A 100 7.89 7.82 -0.25
CA MET A 100 7.31 6.49 -0.17
C MET A 100 6.09 6.44 0.74
N LEU A 101 5.19 5.52 0.42
CA LEU A 101 4.09 5.07 1.27
C LEU A 101 4.31 3.60 1.60
N ALA A 102 4.18 3.21 2.86
CA ALA A 102 4.32 1.82 3.28
C ALA A 102 3.02 1.30 3.91
N PHE A 103 2.65 0.09 3.51
CA PHE A 103 1.51 -0.64 4.05
C PHE A 103 1.89 -2.08 4.30
N TRP A 104 1.40 -2.67 5.38
CA TRP A 104 1.62 -4.09 5.63
C TRP A 104 0.38 -4.95 5.41
N TYR A 105 0.60 -6.22 5.10
CA TYR A 105 -0.43 -7.23 4.88
C TYR A 105 0.08 -8.63 5.29
N LEU A 106 -0.87 -9.55 5.46
CA LEU A 106 -0.60 -10.95 5.82
C LEU A 106 -1.17 -11.94 4.79
N GLU A 107 -2.24 -11.57 4.09
CA GLU A 107 -2.98 -12.49 3.22
C GLU A 107 -2.24 -12.70 1.89
N PRO A 108 -1.99 -13.95 1.44
CA PRO A 108 -1.31 -14.22 0.17
C PRO A 108 -1.99 -13.58 -1.04
N LYS A 109 -3.33 -13.61 -1.10
CA LYS A 109 -4.11 -12.98 -2.19
C LYS A 109 -3.89 -11.47 -2.29
N THR A 110 -3.63 -10.79 -1.17
CA THR A 110 -3.28 -9.36 -1.16
C THR A 110 -1.92 -9.17 -1.83
N GLY A 111 -0.96 -10.05 -1.51
CA GLY A 111 0.35 -10.06 -2.16
C GLY A 111 0.27 -10.30 -3.67
N ASP A 112 -0.61 -11.20 -4.11
CA ASP A 112 -0.78 -11.47 -5.55
C ASP A 112 -1.35 -10.26 -6.30
N ALA A 113 -2.37 -9.60 -5.73
CA ALA A 113 -2.91 -8.36 -6.30
C ALA A 113 -1.87 -7.23 -6.38
N LEU A 114 -1.01 -7.11 -5.35
CA LEU A 114 0.07 -6.10 -5.34
C LEU A 114 1.18 -6.42 -6.34
N ARG A 115 1.50 -7.71 -6.56
CA ARG A 115 2.44 -8.13 -7.62
C ARG A 115 1.91 -7.83 -9.00
N GLU A 116 0.63 -8.08 -9.23
CA GLU A 116 -0.03 -7.73 -10.49
C GLU A 116 0.03 -6.21 -10.74
N LEU A 117 -0.29 -5.40 -9.72
CA LEU A 117 -0.17 -3.95 -9.80
C LEU A 117 1.27 -3.50 -10.08
N SER A 118 2.26 -4.09 -9.41
CA SER A 118 3.68 -3.78 -9.62
C SER A 118 4.11 -4.09 -11.06
N SER A 119 3.65 -5.21 -11.63
CA SER A 119 3.88 -5.56 -13.05
C SER A 119 3.28 -4.52 -14.00
N GLN A 120 2.05 -4.06 -13.73
CA GLN A 120 1.40 -3.01 -14.52
C GLN A 120 2.15 -1.67 -14.46
N ILE A 121 2.67 -1.30 -13.28
CA ILE A 121 3.48 -0.09 -13.10
C ILE A 121 4.81 -0.22 -13.88
N GLY A 122 5.48 -1.37 -13.77
CA GLY A 122 6.74 -1.63 -14.48
C GLY A 122 6.58 -1.67 -15.99
N ALA A 123 5.49 -2.24 -16.50
CA ALA A 123 5.17 -2.24 -17.93
C ALA A 123 4.92 -0.82 -18.45
N ALA A 124 4.14 0.00 -17.73
CA ALA A 124 3.87 1.38 -18.11
C ALA A 124 5.16 2.24 -18.15
N ALA A 125 6.12 1.99 -17.26
CA ALA A 125 7.42 2.67 -17.29
C ALA A 125 8.28 2.29 -18.51
N GLY A 126 8.11 1.10 -19.07
CA GLY A 126 8.80 0.62 -20.27
C GLY A 126 8.25 1.17 -21.59
N ASP A 127 6.97 1.59 -21.62
CA ASP A 127 6.32 2.13 -22.82
C ASP A 127 6.71 3.60 -23.12
N TYR A 128 7.47 4.26 -22.23
CA TYR A 128 7.97 5.63 -22.41
C TYR A 128 9.36 5.72 -23.07
N THR A 129 9.87 4.66 -23.67
CA THR A 129 11.02 4.74 -24.58
C THR A 129 10.56 4.92 -26.03
N LEU A 130 10.50 6.17 -26.48
CA LEU A 130 10.54 6.58 -27.90
C LEU A 130 11.97 6.94 -28.30
#